data_AF-A0A239U701-F1
#
_entry.id   AF-A0A239U701-F1
#
_cell.length_a   1.000
_cell.length_b   1.000
_cell.length_c   1.000
_cell.angle_alpha   90.00
_cell.angle_beta   90.00
_cell.angle_gamma   90.00
#
_symmetry.space_group_name_H-M   'P 1'
#
loop_
_entity.id
_entity.type
_entity.pdbx_description
1 polymer ?
#
loop_
_entity_poly.entity_id
_entity_poly.type
_entity_poly.pdbx_seq_one_letter_code
_entity_poly.pdbx_strand_id
1 'polypeptide(L)'
;MFFSPLVYLLLWVLFSLIFLIFTFLTLSALGRQTRFKLRLSVALISFILGIVCFFGIFSNHSLEKEWSSFFKNKSSLSIPNPLKALFGDDKHKDSSQNKKDNQHVDNHSKEDKPTSIKHDKPKNSTSQSTSDYESKYRLLPSDFNPKAAKGQATTINSGKYKVGKEIQPGHYTITHNNDKIGILEVDNEYGNYVFSNALSAKSETIAGKITTYLADGQTVVVKDMKHVKFTPEPIKYRTNLNTGVWVVGADIAPDSYTVRPGNKYSANFNVQSSKGESKAIEIIGDDSANAKKSLHIDLKKGDVVLVQGSGTVKLGK
;
A
#
# COMPACT_ATOMS: atom_id res chain seq x y z
N MET A 1 -17.30 0.39 54.68
CA MET A 1 -18.20 1.30 53.96
C MET A 1 -18.49 0.71 52.59
N PHE A 2 -19.64 0.07 52.41
CA PHE A 2 -20.06 -0.38 51.08
C PHE A 2 -20.59 0.85 50.33
N PHE A 3 -19.97 1.19 49.20
CA PHE A 3 -20.51 2.21 48.32
C PHE A 3 -21.90 1.77 47.86
N SER A 4 -22.87 2.68 47.91
CA SER A 4 -24.21 2.43 47.36
C SER A 4 -24.09 2.00 45.88
N PRO A 5 -24.92 1.07 45.38
CA PRO A 5 -24.94 0.67 43.98
C PRO A 5 -25.00 1.86 43.01
N LEU A 6 -25.66 2.94 43.43
CA LEU A 6 -25.75 4.18 42.66
C LEU A 6 -24.40 4.91 42.54
N VAL A 7 -23.58 4.88 43.59
CA VAL A 7 -22.22 5.47 43.59
C VAL A 7 -21.30 4.67 42.67
N TYR A 8 -21.43 3.34 42.66
CA TYR A 8 -20.67 2.49 41.74
C TYR A 8 -21.04 2.73 40.28
N LEU A 9 -22.34 2.88 39.98
CA LEU A 9 -22.82 3.24 38.65
C LEU A 9 -22.28 4.60 38.20
N LEU A 10 -22.33 5.61 39.07
CA LEU A 10 -21.81 6.95 38.77
C LEU A 10 -20.30 6.93 38.51
N LEU A 11 -19.52 6.22 39.31
CA LEU A 11 -18.07 6.03 39.10
C LEU A 11 -17.78 5.33 37.78
N TRP A 12 -18.58 4.34 37.40
CA TRP A 12 -18.39 3.60 36.15
C TRP A 12 -18.74 4.43 34.92
N VAL A 13 -19.83 5.22 34.97
CA VAL A 13 -20.18 6.17 33.92
C VAL A 13 -19.09 7.23 33.76
N LEU A 14 -18.58 7.76 34.87
CA LEU A 14 -17.47 8.71 34.87
C LEU A 14 -16.22 8.12 34.23
N PHE A 15 -15.85 6.89 34.60
CA PHE A 15 -14.69 6.19 34.02
C PHE A 15 -14.86 5.96 32.51
N SER A 16 -16.05 5.54 32.07
CA SER A 16 -16.37 5.33 30.66
C SER A 16 -16.31 6.62 29.86
N LEU A 17 -16.79 7.73 30.44
CA LEU A 17 -16.72 9.05 29.83
C LEU A 17 -15.27 9.52 29.67
N ILE A 18 -14.45 9.37 30.72
CA ILE A 18 -13.02 9.71 30.69
C ILE A 18 -12.29 8.89 29.61
N PHE A 19 -12.58 7.59 29.52
CA PHE A 19 -11.99 6.72 28.51
C PHE A 19 -12.38 7.12 27.08
N LEU A 20 -13.64 7.51 26.86
CA LEU A 20 -14.14 7.97 25.57
C LEU A 20 -13.47 9.29 25.15
N ILE A 21 -13.38 10.26 26.07
CA ILE A 21 -12.68 11.52 25.84
C ILE A 21 -11.22 11.28 25.50
N PHE A 22 -10.54 10.41 26.25
CA PHE A 22 -9.14 10.06 25.98
C PHE A 22 -8.97 9.42 24.60
N THR A 23 -9.86 8.49 24.23
CA THR A 23 -9.86 7.85 22.90
C THR A 23 -10.08 8.88 21.79
N PHE A 24 -11.00 9.82 21.98
CA PHE A 24 -11.29 10.89 21.02
C PHE A 24 -10.13 11.88 20.87
N LEU A 25 -9.49 12.28 21.98
CA LEU A 25 -8.29 13.12 21.95
C LEU A 25 -7.13 12.40 21.27
N THR A 26 -6.96 11.10 21.52
CA THR A 26 -5.95 10.27 20.86
C THR A 26 -6.21 10.18 19.35
N LEU A 27 -7.47 10.00 18.95
CA LEU A 27 -7.90 10.00 17.54
C LEU A 27 -7.67 11.36 16.86
N SER A 28 -7.94 12.46 17.57
CA SER A 28 -7.81 13.82 17.05
C SER A 28 -6.35 14.26 16.95
N ALA A 29 -5.51 13.87 17.90
CA ALA A 29 -4.09 14.20 17.92
C ALA A 29 -3.27 13.33 16.95
N LEU A 30 -3.63 12.06 16.74
CA LEU A 30 -2.90 11.14 15.88
C LEU A 30 -3.52 11.05 14.48
N GLY A 31 -3.49 12.19 13.78
CA GLY A 31 -3.82 12.26 12.38
C GLY A 31 -2.99 11.28 11.53
N ARG A 32 -3.68 10.39 10.81
CA ARG A 32 -3.24 9.72 9.57
C ARG A 32 -2.00 8.80 9.63
N GLN A 33 -1.52 8.35 10.79
CA GLN A 33 -0.46 7.32 10.85
C GLN A 33 -1.02 5.89 10.98
N THR A 34 -0.68 5.04 10.01
CA THR A 34 -1.15 3.63 9.92
C THR A 34 -0.65 2.74 11.07
N ARG A 35 0.49 3.05 11.68
CA ARG A 35 1.07 2.25 12.78
C ARG A 35 0.28 2.31 14.10
N PHE A 36 -0.61 3.29 14.26
CA PHE A 36 -1.42 3.45 15.48
C PHE A 36 -2.79 2.78 15.41
N LYS A 37 -3.23 2.35 14.21
CA LYS A 37 -4.51 1.66 14.02
C LYS A 37 -4.61 0.35 14.82
N LEU A 38 -3.50 -0.40 14.92
CA LEU A 38 -3.46 -1.65 15.68
C LEU A 38 -3.58 -1.41 17.18
N ARG A 39 -2.85 -0.42 17.71
CA ARG A 39 -2.94 -0.05 19.14
C ARG A 39 -4.33 0.46 19.52
N LEU A 40 -4.94 1.26 18.65
CA LEU A 40 -6.31 1.74 18.84
C LEU A 40 -7.34 0.62 18.75
N SER A 41 -7.19 -0.31 17.78
CA SER A 41 -8.08 -1.46 17.65
C SER A 41 -8.03 -2.37 18.88
N VAL A 42 -6.83 -2.62 19.43
CA VAL A 42 -6.68 -3.40 20.66
C VAL A 42 -7.34 -2.70 21.85
N ALA A 43 -7.16 -1.39 22.00
CA ALA A 43 -7.81 -0.62 23.06
C ALA A 43 -9.35 -0.67 22.94
N LEU A 44 -9.89 -0.51 21.73
CA LEU A 44 -11.33 -0.56 21.48
C LEU A 44 -11.93 -1.96 21.79
N ILE A 45 -11.25 -3.03 21.39
CA ILE A 45 -11.67 -4.41 21.66
C ILE A 45 -11.67 -4.66 23.17
N SER A 46 -10.63 -4.24 23.90
CA SER A 46 -10.57 -4.40 25.36
C SER A 46 -11.69 -3.65 26.09
N PHE A 47 -12.07 -2.48 25.58
CA PHE A 47 -13.17 -1.69 26.14
C PHE A 47 -14.53 -2.36 25.90
N ILE A 48 -14.78 -2.87 24.69
CA ILE A 48 -16.01 -3.61 24.37
C ILE A 48 -16.11 -4.88 25.24
N LEU A 49 -15.00 -5.61 25.40
CA LEU A 49 -14.95 -6.79 26.28
C LEU A 49 -15.28 -6.42 27.73
N GLY A 50 -14.75 -5.29 28.21
CA GLY A 50 -15.06 -4.75 29.54
C GLY A 50 -16.53 -4.39 29.72
N ILE A 51 -17.16 -3.80 28.70
CA ILE A 51 -18.60 -3.52 28.68
C ILE A 51 -19.41 -4.81 28.76
N VAL A 52 -19.07 -5.82 27.95
CA VAL A 52 -19.78 -7.12 27.96
C VAL A 52 -19.65 -7.82 29.30
N CYS A 53 -18.46 -7.82 29.91
CA CYS A 53 -18.26 -8.37 31.25
C CYS A 53 -19.05 -7.60 32.32
N PHE A 54 -19.08 -6.27 32.22
CA PHE A 54 -19.85 -5.42 33.14
C PHE A 54 -21.35 -5.70 33.05
N PHE A 55 -21.90 -5.75 31.83
CA PHE A 55 -23.29 -6.15 31.63
C PHE A 55 -23.53 -7.60 32.06
N GLY A 56 -22.60 -8.53 31.87
CA GLY A 56 -22.72 -9.89 32.37
C GLY A 56 -22.82 -9.96 33.90
N ILE A 57 -22.07 -9.12 34.62
CA ILE A 57 -22.13 -9.03 36.09
C ILE A 57 -23.46 -8.42 36.56
N PHE A 58 -24.00 -7.41 35.86
CA PHE A 58 -25.27 -6.77 36.20
C PHE A 58 -26.52 -7.53 35.71
N SER A 59 -26.40 -8.28 34.62
CA SER A 59 -27.45 -9.13 34.05
C SER A 59 -27.54 -10.49 34.73
N ASN A 60 -26.85 -10.67 35.86
CA ASN A 60 -26.94 -11.87 36.69
C ASN A 60 -28.26 -11.94 37.50
N HIS A 61 -29.37 -11.70 36.79
CA HIS A 61 -30.68 -12.19 37.14
C HIS A 61 -31.44 -12.83 35.94
N SER A 62 -30.80 -13.04 34.77
CA SER A 62 -31.49 -13.69 33.63
C SER A 62 -30.64 -14.44 32.59
N LEU A 63 -29.30 -14.42 32.62
CA LEU A 63 -28.50 -14.98 31.52
C LEU A 63 -28.08 -16.46 31.64
N GLU A 64 -28.29 -17.14 32.78
CA GLU A 64 -27.97 -18.58 32.88
C GLU A 64 -28.99 -19.49 32.16
N LYS A 65 -30.21 -19.00 31.87
CA LYS A 65 -31.25 -19.81 31.22
C LYS A 65 -31.15 -19.86 29.69
N GLU A 66 -30.56 -18.86 29.03
CA GLU A 66 -30.45 -18.85 27.56
C GLU A 66 -29.14 -19.45 27.04
N TRP A 67 -28.06 -19.43 27.83
CA TRP A 67 -26.77 -19.96 27.34
C TRP A 67 -26.70 -21.50 27.36
N SER A 68 -27.47 -22.13 28.25
CA SER A 68 -27.56 -23.60 28.32
C SER A 68 -28.43 -24.24 27.23
N SER A 69 -29.27 -23.45 26.52
CA SER A 69 -30.04 -23.93 25.37
C SER A 69 -29.25 -23.87 24.05
N PHE A 70 -28.27 -22.96 23.94
CA PHE A 70 -27.44 -22.82 22.74
C PHE A 70 -26.38 -23.91 22.57
N PHE A 71 -25.92 -24.55 23.66
CA PHE A 71 -24.90 -25.62 23.62
C PHE A 71 -25.46 -27.05 23.74
N LYS A 72 -26.78 -27.22 23.63
CA LYS A 72 -27.46 -28.53 23.75
C LYS A 72 -27.94 -29.14 22.43
N ASN A 73 -27.28 -28.85 21.31
CA ASN A 73 -27.36 -29.70 20.12
C ASN A 73 -26.01 -30.38 19.87
N LYS A 74 -25.91 -31.65 20.28
CA LYS A 74 -24.86 -32.57 19.83
C LYS A 74 -25.19 -33.05 18.43
N SER A 75 -24.34 -32.73 17.46
CA SER A 75 -24.00 -33.66 16.39
C SER A 75 -22.59 -34.15 16.66
N SER A 76 -22.46 -35.46 16.90
CA SER A 76 -21.20 -36.16 17.04
C SER A 76 -20.35 -36.01 15.77
N LEU A 77 -19.21 -35.35 15.88
CA LEU A 77 -18.14 -35.42 14.88
C LEU A 77 -16.90 -35.96 15.60
N SER A 78 -16.65 -37.25 15.43
CA SER A 78 -15.38 -37.86 15.82
C SER A 78 -14.30 -37.37 14.85
N ILE A 79 -13.45 -36.47 15.30
CA ILE A 79 -12.24 -36.08 14.58
C ILE A 79 -11.20 -37.18 14.86
N PRO A 80 -10.73 -37.95 13.85
CA PRO A 80 -9.61 -38.86 14.05
C PRO A 80 -8.34 -38.03 14.30
N ASN A 81 -7.60 -38.40 15.33
CA ASN A 81 -6.38 -37.72 15.77
C ASN A 81 -5.20 -38.10 14.85
N PRO A 82 -4.68 -37.20 13.98
CA PRO A 82 -3.69 -37.55 12.96
C PRO A 82 -2.27 -37.72 13.50
N LEU A 83 -2.05 -37.56 14.80
CA LEU A 83 -0.73 -37.65 15.44
C LEU A 83 -0.40 -39.04 16.03
N LYS A 84 -1.36 -39.98 16.05
CA LYS A 84 -1.12 -41.38 16.46
C LYS A 84 -0.54 -42.27 15.36
N ALA A 85 -0.47 -41.78 14.12
CA ALA A 85 0.13 -42.49 12.99
C ALA A 85 1.59 -42.07 12.72
N LEU A 86 2.13 -41.10 13.47
CA LEU A 86 3.44 -40.50 13.22
C LEU A 86 4.49 -40.76 14.32
N PHE A 87 4.07 -41.16 15.52
CA PHE A 87 4.97 -41.51 16.62
C PHE A 87 4.43 -42.77 17.33
N GLY A 88 4.86 -43.93 16.86
CA GLY A 88 4.61 -45.21 17.51
C GLY A 88 5.80 -45.61 18.37
N ASP A 89 5.59 -45.66 19.68
CA ASP A 89 6.29 -46.54 20.63
C ASP A 89 5.19 -47.50 21.15
N ASP A 90 5.37 -48.80 21.38
CA ASP A 90 6.54 -49.54 21.82
C ASP A 90 6.30 -51.06 21.64
N LYS A 91 7.38 -51.82 21.38
CA LYS A 91 7.71 -53.20 21.82
C LYS A 91 6.84 -54.45 21.48
N HIS A 92 7.49 -55.30 20.65
CA HIS A 92 7.86 -56.74 20.80
C HIS A 92 6.85 -57.92 20.91
N LYS A 93 7.13 -58.90 20.00
CA LYS A 93 6.88 -60.39 19.97
C LYS A 93 5.43 -60.84 19.72
N ASP A 94 5.09 -61.83 18.89
CA ASP A 94 5.72 -63.07 18.37
C ASP A 94 4.99 -63.48 17.05
N SER A 95 5.64 -63.76 15.91
CA SER A 95 6.03 -65.06 15.29
C SER A 95 4.95 -65.90 14.54
N SER A 96 5.33 -66.30 13.30
CA SER A 96 4.84 -67.42 12.43
C SER A 96 3.49 -67.24 11.69
N GLN A 97 3.23 -67.69 10.44
CA GLN A 97 3.87 -68.66 9.52
C GLN A 97 3.21 -68.57 8.11
N ASN A 98 3.99 -68.86 7.04
CA ASN A 98 3.64 -69.56 5.77
C ASN A 98 2.52 -69.03 4.81
N LYS A 99 2.47 -69.25 3.48
CA LYS A 99 3.36 -69.66 2.37
C LYS A 99 2.46 -69.70 1.09
N LYS A 100 3.03 -69.52 -0.12
CA LYS A 100 2.60 -70.05 -1.45
C LYS A 100 1.32 -69.46 -2.12
N ASP A 101 1.13 -69.36 -3.43
CA ASP A 101 1.86 -69.77 -4.65
C ASP A 101 1.37 -68.92 -5.87
N ASN A 102 2.31 -68.55 -6.75
CA ASN A 102 2.35 -68.50 -8.23
C ASN A 102 1.17 -68.28 -9.22
N GLN A 103 1.57 -67.58 -10.32
CA GLN A 103 1.22 -67.62 -11.77
C GLN A 103 0.11 -66.69 -12.32
N HIS A 104 0.44 -65.70 -13.19
CA HIS A 104 0.61 -65.69 -14.69
C HIS A 104 -0.77 -65.71 -15.41
N VAL A 105 -1.18 -64.90 -16.42
CA VAL A 105 -0.64 -63.81 -17.26
C VAL A 105 -1.71 -63.36 -18.28
N ASP A 106 -1.45 -62.24 -19.01
CA ASP A 106 -1.99 -61.77 -20.31
C ASP A 106 -3.31 -60.94 -20.44
N ASN A 107 -3.14 -59.63 -20.70
CA ASN A 107 -3.32 -58.88 -21.98
C ASN A 107 -4.43 -59.36 -22.98
N HIS A 108 -5.22 -58.54 -23.71
CA HIS A 108 -5.41 -57.09 -23.90
C HIS A 108 -6.67 -56.87 -24.80
N SER A 109 -7.46 -55.80 -24.53
CA SER A 109 -8.21 -54.90 -25.46
C SER A 109 -9.27 -55.39 -26.48
N LYS A 110 -10.48 -54.77 -26.40
CA LYS A 110 -11.14 -53.86 -27.39
C LYS A 110 -12.61 -53.61 -26.94
N GLU A 111 -12.96 -52.40 -26.47
CA GLU A 111 -13.50 -51.24 -27.21
C GLU A 111 -15.03 -51.30 -27.40
N ASP A 112 -15.79 -50.49 -26.63
CA ASP A 112 -17.03 -49.79 -27.05
C ASP A 112 -17.53 -48.79 -25.97
N LYS A 113 -18.16 -47.70 -26.43
CA LYS A 113 -18.40 -46.36 -25.82
C LYS A 113 -19.86 -46.20 -25.30
N PRO A 114 -20.41 -44.98 -25.03
CA PRO A 114 -20.39 -44.03 -23.86
C PRO A 114 -21.64 -44.16 -22.91
N THR A 115 -21.76 -43.53 -21.72
CA THR A 115 -22.18 -42.11 -21.46
C THR A 115 -22.44 -41.85 -19.94
N SER A 116 -22.16 -40.61 -19.46
CA SER A 116 -22.80 -39.87 -18.31
C SER A 116 -22.46 -40.27 -16.84
N ILE A 117 -22.11 -39.44 -15.83
CA ILE A 117 -22.11 -37.97 -15.55
C ILE A 117 -21.03 -37.62 -14.48
N LYS A 118 -20.29 -36.52 -14.75
CA LYS A 118 -19.67 -35.43 -13.93
C LYS A 118 -19.16 -35.62 -12.48
N HIS A 119 -17.95 -35.10 -12.26
CA HIS A 119 -17.70 -34.07 -11.22
C HIS A 119 -16.58 -33.11 -11.64
N ASP A 120 -16.94 -31.83 -11.82
CA ASP A 120 -16.03 -30.74 -12.17
C ASP A 120 -15.17 -30.30 -10.99
N LYS A 121 -13.89 -30.09 -11.29
CA LYS A 121 -12.84 -29.63 -10.36
C LYS A 121 -12.99 -28.11 -10.12
N PRO A 122 -12.88 -27.63 -8.87
CA PRO A 122 -13.16 -26.23 -8.54
C PRO A 122 -12.13 -25.28 -9.15
N LYS A 123 -12.63 -24.21 -9.78
CA LYS A 123 -11.86 -23.07 -10.28
C LYS A 123 -11.23 -22.32 -9.10
N ASN A 124 -9.90 -22.23 -9.11
CA ASN A 124 -9.13 -21.35 -8.22
C ASN A 124 -9.43 -19.88 -8.54
N SER A 125 -10.19 -19.23 -7.66
CA SER A 125 -10.33 -17.78 -7.57
C SER A 125 -9.24 -17.22 -6.65
N THR A 126 -8.06 -16.86 -7.20
CA THR A 126 -7.05 -16.08 -6.46
C THR A 126 -6.18 -15.27 -7.41
N SER A 127 -6.65 -14.12 -7.86
CA SER A 127 -5.80 -13.13 -8.56
C SER A 127 -6.24 -11.67 -8.43
N GLN A 128 -7.34 -11.36 -7.75
CA GLN A 128 -7.91 -10.01 -7.74
C GLN A 128 -7.48 -9.13 -6.55
N SER A 129 -6.88 -9.69 -5.50
CA SER A 129 -6.61 -8.94 -4.26
C SER A 129 -5.25 -8.23 -4.22
N THR A 130 -4.24 -8.77 -4.93
CA THR A 130 -2.89 -8.19 -4.95
C THR A 130 -2.72 -7.09 -6.00
N SER A 131 -3.42 -7.16 -7.14
CA SER A 131 -3.34 -6.13 -8.20
C SER A 131 -3.80 -4.75 -7.71
N ASP A 132 -4.87 -4.73 -6.92
CA ASP A 132 -5.53 -3.51 -6.47
C ASP A 132 -4.80 -2.87 -5.28
N TYR A 133 -4.12 -3.67 -4.46
CA TYR A 133 -3.23 -3.16 -3.43
C TYR A 133 -1.98 -2.54 -4.02
N GLU A 134 -1.34 -3.24 -4.97
CA GLU A 134 -0.13 -2.73 -5.63
C GLU A 134 -0.42 -1.49 -6.47
N SER A 135 -1.59 -1.39 -7.14
CA SER A 135 -1.96 -0.18 -7.89
C SER A 135 -2.09 1.06 -6.99
N LYS A 136 -2.50 0.88 -5.74
CA LYS A 136 -2.79 1.96 -4.79
C LYS A 136 -1.58 2.80 -4.41
N TYR A 137 -0.37 2.25 -4.52
CA TYR A 137 0.87 2.92 -4.09
C TYR A 137 1.79 3.31 -5.26
N ARG A 138 1.34 3.10 -6.51
CA ARG A 138 2.11 3.49 -7.68
C ARG A 138 2.10 5.00 -7.89
N LEU A 139 3.22 5.50 -8.40
CA LEU A 139 3.34 6.89 -8.81
C LEU A 139 2.45 7.22 -10.02
N LEU A 140 2.32 6.26 -10.94
CA LEU A 140 1.53 6.35 -12.16
C LEU A 140 0.66 5.09 -12.30
N PRO A 141 -0.52 5.17 -12.95
CA PRO A 141 -1.35 4.01 -13.25
C PRO A 141 -0.57 2.90 -13.96
N SER A 142 -0.98 1.64 -13.76
CA SER A 142 -0.29 0.46 -14.32
C SER A 142 -0.31 0.41 -15.85
N ASP A 143 -1.34 0.98 -16.46
CA ASP A 143 -1.58 1.09 -17.88
C ASP A 143 -1.14 2.45 -18.46
N PHE A 144 -0.47 3.29 -17.66
CA PHE A 144 -0.05 4.61 -18.08
C PHE A 144 0.91 4.54 -19.27
N ASN A 145 0.53 5.21 -20.37
CA ASN A 145 1.36 5.32 -21.55
C ASN A 145 2.00 6.72 -21.62
N PRO A 146 3.29 6.88 -21.23
CA PRO A 146 3.96 8.18 -21.24
C PRO A 146 4.00 8.79 -22.64
N LYS A 147 4.13 7.98 -23.70
CA LYS A 147 4.23 8.48 -25.10
C LYS A 147 2.93 9.13 -25.61
N ALA A 148 1.80 8.84 -24.97
CA ALA A 148 0.52 9.46 -25.30
C ALA A 148 0.25 10.74 -24.51
N ALA A 149 1.08 11.07 -23.51
CA ALA A 149 0.86 12.15 -22.55
C ALA A 149 1.23 13.53 -23.12
N LYS A 150 0.46 14.03 -24.09
CA LYS A 150 0.72 15.31 -24.77
C LYS A 150 0.43 16.54 -23.90
N GLY A 151 -0.59 16.47 -23.05
CA GLY A 151 -1.04 17.61 -22.25
C GLY A 151 -1.62 18.77 -23.05
N GLN A 152 -2.16 19.76 -22.34
CA GLN A 152 -2.61 21.03 -22.88
C GLN A 152 -2.18 22.15 -21.93
N ALA A 153 -1.64 23.23 -22.49
CA ALA A 153 -1.21 24.37 -21.67
C ALA A 153 -2.39 24.95 -20.88
N THR A 154 -2.21 25.13 -19.58
CA THR A 154 -3.21 25.73 -18.70
C THR A 154 -2.55 26.55 -17.60
N THR A 155 -3.32 27.46 -16.99
CA THR A 155 -2.89 28.28 -15.86
C THR A 155 -3.95 28.25 -14.78
N ILE A 156 -3.55 27.91 -13.56
CA ILE A 156 -4.45 27.80 -12.42
C ILE A 156 -3.90 28.57 -11.21
N ASN A 157 -4.77 28.82 -10.23
CA ASN A 157 -4.40 29.41 -8.95
C ASN A 157 -4.31 28.32 -7.88
N SER A 158 -4.14 28.72 -6.62
CA SER A 158 -4.28 27.81 -5.49
C SER A 158 -5.67 27.17 -5.50
N GLY A 159 -5.70 25.87 -5.23
CA GLY A 159 -6.91 25.07 -5.34
C GLY A 159 -6.62 23.58 -5.48
N LYS A 160 -7.69 22.82 -5.66
CA LYS A 160 -7.65 21.36 -5.88
C LYS A 160 -8.32 21.06 -7.21
N TYR A 161 -7.62 20.32 -8.07
CA TYR A 161 -8.00 20.12 -9.47
C TYR A 161 -7.90 18.63 -9.82
N LYS A 162 -8.87 18.12 -10.57
CA LYS A 162 -8.88 16.74 -11.06
C LYS A 162 -8.29 16.70 -12.47
N VAL A 163 -7.30 15.83 -12.65
CA VAL A 163 -6.74 15.54 -13.97
C VAL A 163 -7.78 14.74 -14.77
N GLY A 164 -7.99 15.12 -16.02
CA GLY A 164 -9.09 14.65 -16.87
C GLY A 164 -10.32 15.57 -16.90
N LYS A 165 -10.43 16.50 -15.95
CA LYS A 165 -11.54 17.46 -15.88
C LYS A 165 -11.06 18.89 -16.00
N GLU A 166 -10.34 19.38 -14.99
CA GLU A 166 -9.84 20.76 -14.97
C GLU A 166 -8.43 20.89 -15.55
N ILE A 167 -7.64 19.81 -15.54
CA ILE A 167 -6.29 19.74 -16.13
C ILE A 167 -6.27 18.54 -17.07
N GLN A 168 -5.85 18.72 -18.32
CA GLN A 168 -5.71 17.60 -19.26
C GLN A 168 -4.59 16.64 -18.82
N PRO A 169 -4.74 15.31 -18.97
CA PRO A 169 -3.64 14.38 -18.76
C PRO A 169 -2.44 14.71 -19.67
N GLY A 170 -1.22 14.64 -19.15
CA GLY A 170 -0.05 15.05 -19.93
C GLY A 170 1.27 15.08 -19.17
N HIS A 171 2.35 15.31 -19.91
CA HIS A 171 3.66 15.62 -19.38
C HIS A 171 3.84 17.13 -19.32
N TYR A 172 4.18 17.68 -18.15
CA TYR A 172 4.21 19.11 -17.91
C TYR A 172 5.49 19.57 -17.22
N THR A 173 5.99 20.72 -17.65
CA THR A 173 6.79 21.61 -16.82
C THR A 173 5.86 22.58 -16.10
N ILE A 174 5.90 22.56 -14.78
CA ILE A 174 5.06 23.35 -13.88
C ILE A 174 5.92 24.45 -13.25
N THR A 175 5.51 25.70 -13.42
CA THR A 175 6.19 26.88 -12.87
C THR A 175 5.17 27.87 -12.29
N HIS A 176 5.66 28.81 -11.49
CA HIS A 176 4.89 29.96 -11.05
C HIS A 176 5.83 31.17 -10.96
N ASN A 177 5.28 32.37 -10.83
CA ASN A 177 6.05 33.63 -10.81
C ASN A 177 5.76 34.49 -9.58
N ASN A 178 5.23 33.91 -8.51
CA ASN A 178 4.97 34.64 -7.27
C ASN A 178 6.24 34.76 -6.41
N ASP A 179 6.16 35.63 -5.39
CA ASP A 179 7.25 35.90 -4.46
C ASP A 179 7.28 34.92 -3.28
N LYS A 180 6.19 34.17 -3.09
CA LYS A 180 6.01 33.25 -1.97
C LYS A 180 6.45 31.85 -2.35
N ILE A 181 6.88 31.09 -1.35
CA ILE A 181 7.05 29.65 -1.50
C ILE A 181 5.67 29.02 -1.58
N GLY A 182 5.47 28.16 -2.57
CA GLY A 182 4.26 27.38 -2.75
C GLY A 182 4.50 25.89 -2.63
N ILE A 183 3.43 25.11 -2.60
CA ILE A 183 3.50 23.65 -2.57
C ILE A 183 2.62 23.08 -3.70
N LEU A 184 3.19 22.18 -4.48
CA LEU A 184 2.46 21.33 -5.42
C LEU A 184 2.38 19.93 -4.83
N GLU A 185 1.17 19.38 -4.73
CA GLU A 185 0.94 17.99 -4.31
C GLU A 185 0.16 17.27 -5.40
N VAL A 186 0.47 15.99 -5.59
CA VAL A 186 -0.27 15.09 -6.47
C VAL A 186 -0.71 13.88 -5.66
N ASP A 187 -2.01 13.59 -5.71
CA ASP A 187 -2.60 12.37 -5.21
C ASP A 187 -3.05 11.50 -6.38
N ASN A 188 -3.00 10.17 -6.22
CA ASN A 188 -3.53 9.25 -7.21
C ASN A 188 -5.06 9.20 -7.18
N GLU A 189 -5.66 8.44 -8.08
CA GLU A 189 -7.12 8.33 -8.21
C GLU A 189 -7.83 7.84 -6.95
N TYR A 190 -7.12 7.06 -6.12
CA TYR A 190 -7.60 6.55 -4.84
C TYR A 190 -7.37 7.52 -3.67
N GLY A 191 -6.86 8.72 -3.93
CA GLY A 191 -6.56 9.74 -2.92
C GLY A 191 -5.34 9.43 -2.06
N ASN A 192 -4.43 8.55 -2.51
CA ASN A 192 -3.15 8.35 -1.86
C ASN A 192 -2.12 9.31 -2.43
N TYR A 193 -1.26 9.77 -1.54
CA TYR A 193 -0.16 10.64 -1.88
C TYR A 193 0.79 10.00 -2.90
N VAL A 194 1.07 10.73 -3.99
CA VAL A 194 2.07 10.37 -5.00
C VAL A 194 3.37 11.11 -4.67
N PHE A 195 3.32 12.45 -4.73
CA PHE A 195 4.46 13.28 -4.38
C PHE A 195 4.01 14.70 -4.02
N SER A 196 4.89 15.43 -3.35
CA SER A 196 4.78 16.86 -3.07
C SER A 196 6.16 17.48 -3.17
N ASN A 197 6.19 18.75 -3.56
CA ASN A 197 7.40 19.54 -3.50
C ASN A 197 7.07 21.02 -3.26
N ALA A 198 7.97 21.70 -2.54
CA ALA A 198 7.95 23.15 -2.51
C ALA A 198 8.44 23.72 -3.85
N LEU A 199 7.85 24.84 -4.27
CA LEU A 199 8.36 25.63 -5.40
C LEU A 199 8.55 27.08 -4.99
N SER A 200 9.56 27.72 -5.58
CA SER A 200 9.76 29.16 -5.46
C SER A 200 10.40 29.72 -6.71
N ALA A 201 9.81 30.77 -7.29
CA ALA A 201 10.36 31.44 -8.46
C ALA A 201 11.61 32.29 -8.16
N LYS A 202 11.82 32.65 -6.89
CA LYS A 202 12.85 33.60 -6.44
C LYS A 202 13.93 32.99 -5.54
N SER A 203 13.74 31.76 -5.08
CA SER A 203 14.72 31.10 -4.21
C SER A 203 15.72 30.30 -5.03
N GLU A 204 17.00 30.43 -4.69
CA GLU A 204 18.05 29.55 -5.21
C GLU A 204 18.04 28.17 -4.54
N THR A 205 17.50 28.07 -3.33
CA THR A 205 17.54 26.86 -2.50
C THR A 205 16.28 26.01 -2.59
N ILE A 206 15.28 26.45 -3.36
CA ILE A 206 14.00 25.75 -3.59
C ILE A 206 13.83 25.56 -5.09
N ALA A 207 13.27 24.43 -5.52
CA ALA A 207 13.04 24.17 -6.92
C ALA A 207 12.17 25.26 -7.58
N GLY A 208 12.67 25.89 -8.65
CA GLY A 208 11.90 26.88 -9.41
C GLY A 208 10.88 26.27 -10.38
N LYS A 209 10.98 24.97 -10.64
CA LYS A 209 10.09 24.24 -11.55
C LYS A 209 10.02 22.76 -11.20
N ILE A 210 8.96 22.11 -11.65
CA ILE A 210 8.79 20.65 -11.57
C ILE A 210 8.47 20.12 -12.97
N THR A 211 9.08 19.01 -13.36
CA THR A 211 8.72 18.29 -14.59
C THR A 211 8.05 16.97 -14.23
N THR A 212 6.77 16.78 -14.56
CA THR A 212 6.03 15.60 -14.11
C THR A 212 4.96 15.16 -15.10
N TYR A 213 4.55 13.90 -14.98
CA TYR A 213 3.35 13.40 -15.62
C TYR A 213 2.14 13.57 -14.71
N LEU A 214 1.03 13.96 -15.31
CA LEU A 214 -0.29 13.98 -14.71
C LEU A 214 -1.16 12.99 -15.46
N ALA A 215 -1.50 11.88 -14.80
CA ALA A 215 -2.37 10.84 -15.35
C ALA A 215 -3.84 11.14 -15.06
N ASP A 216 -4.73 10.65 -15.93
CA ASP A 216 -6.17 10.77 -15.72
C ASP A 216 -6.59 10.27 -14.33
N GLY A 217 -7.58 10.91 -13.72
CA GLY A 217 -8.04 10.55 -12.40
C GLY A 217 -7.15 11.01 -11.24
N GLN A 218 -5.92 11.48 -11.47
CA GLN A 218 -5.11 12.07 -10.40
C GLN A 218 -5.70 13.40 -9.91
N THR A 219 -5.28 13.82 -8.73
CA THR A 219 -5.67 15.11 -8.16
C THR A 219 -4.42 15.96 -7.93
N VAL A 220 -4.45 17.19 -8.41
CA VAL A 220 -3.39 18.19 -8.20
C VAL A 220 -3.87 19.20 -7.16
N VAL A 221 -3.07 19.41 -6.12
CA VAL A 221 -3.31 20.43 -5.09
C VAL A 221 -2.22 21.49 -5.21
N VAL A 222 -2.64 22.73 -5.41
CA VAL A 222 -1.79 23.91 -5.48
C VAL A 222 -2.02 24.74 -4.23
N LYS A 223 -0.98 24.95 -3.42
CA LYS A 223 -1.05 25.76 -2.18
C LYS A 223 -0.14 26.96 -2.29
N ASP A 224 -0.64 28.11 -1.84
CA ASP A 224 0.08 29.38 -1.73
C ASP A 224 0.73 29.88 -3.03
N MET A 225 0.20 29.45 -4.17
CA MET A 225 0.62 29.88 -5.51
C MET A 225 -0.51 30.53 -6.29
N LYS A 226 -0.14 31.48 -7.17
CA LYS A 226 -1.04 32.12 -8.14
C LYS A 226 -0.40 32.02 -9.51
N HIS A 227 -1.23 31.99 -10.55
CA HIS A 227 -0.78 31.92 -11.95
C HIS A 227 0.21 30.78 -12.20
N VAL A 228 -0.06 29.60 -11.63
CA VAL A 228 0.75 28.40 -11.85
C VAL A 228 0.54 27.92 -13.27
N LYS A 229 1.61 27.91 -14.06
CA LYS A 229 1.62 27.54 -15.47
C LYS A 229 1.96 26.07 -15.61
N PHE A 230 1.08 25.34 -16.28
CA PHE A 230 1.28 23.97 -16.71
C PHE A 230 1.60 24.03 -18.20
N THR A 231 2.87 23.85 -18.55
CA THR A 231 3.34 23.92 -19.93
C THR A 231 3.66 22.51 -20.42
N PRO A 232 3.06 22.02 -21.50
CA PRO A 232 3.38 20.71 -22.07
C PRO A 232 4.88 20.55 -22.29
N GLU A 233 5.44 19.43 -21.82
CA GLU A 233 6.86 19.12 -21.90
C GLU A 233 7.10 18.02 -22.96
N PRO A 234 7.98 18.25 -23.95
CA PRO A 234 8.25 17.23 -24.96
C PRO A 234 8.98 16.04 -24.37
N ILE A 235 8.53 14.85 -24.79
CA ILE A 235 9.13 13.56 -24.42
C ILE A 235 10.42 13.40 -25.22
N LYS A 236 11.54 13.30 -24.50
CA LYS A 236 12.87 13.08 -25.08
C LYS A 236 13.78 12.51 -24.02
N TYR A 237 14.78 11.75 -24.45
CA TYR A 237 15.79 11.22 -23.55
C TYR A 237 16.67 12.30 -22.94
N ARG A 238 16.92 12.18 -21.64
CA ARG A 238 17.69 13.08 -20.80
C ARG A 238 18.51 12.29 -19.80
N THR A 239 19.67 12.83 -19.47
CA THR A 239 20.51 12.36 -18.38
C THR A 239 20.57 13.34 -17.22
N ASN A 240 20.11 14.58 -17.41
CA ASN A 240 19.97 15.57 -16.35
C ASN A 240 18.50 15.65 -15.95
N LEU A 241 18.19 15.26 -14.72
CA LEU A 241 16.83 15.22 -14.19
C LEU A 241 16.66 16.31 -13.12
N ASN A 242 15.68 17.18 -13.35
CA ASN A 242 15.22 18.11 -12.32
C ASN A 242 14.16 17.45 -11.42
N THR A 243 13.67 18.18 -10.43
CA THR A 243 12.58 17.76 -9.57
C THR A 243 11.35 17.32 -10.37
N GLY A 244 10.83 16.15 -10.06
CA GLY A 244 9.57 15.63 -10.58
C GLY A 244 9.65 14.15 -10.95
N VAL A 245 8.81 13.72 -11.89
CA VAL A 245 8.59 12.30 -12.24
C VAL A 245 9.04 12.04 -13.67
N TRP A 246 9.89 11.03 -13.85
CA TRP A 246 10.50 10.66 -15.11
C TRP A 246 10.27 9.17 -15.40
N VAL A 247 9.98 8.81 -16.65
CA VAL A 247 9.68 7.42 -17.03
C VAL A 247 10.78 6.85 -17.92
N VAL A 248 11.36 5.72 -17.51
CA VAL A 248 12.40 5.04 -18.29
C VAL A 248 11.79 4.41 -19.55
N GLY A 249 12.39 4.67 -20.70
CA GLY A 249 11.86 4.35 -22.03
C GLY A 249 11.08 5.50 -22.69
N ALA A 250 10.79 6.59 -21.95
CA ALA A 250 10.21 7.83 -22.48
C ALA A 250 11.16 9.02 -22.28
N ASP A 251 11.58 9.27 -21.04
CA ASP A 251 12.44 10.41 -20.66
C ASP A 251 13.89 10.04 -20.40
N ILE A 252 14.14 8.76 -20.11
CA ILE A 252 15.46 8.21 -19.83
C ILE A 252 15.62 6.97 -20.69
N ALA A 253 16.76 6.79 -21.35
CA ALA A 253 17.02 5.55 -22.07
C ALA A 253 17.21 4.40 -21.06
N PRO A 254 16.70 3.17 -21.31
CA PRO A 254 17.01 2.04 -20.44
C PRO A 254 18.50 1.71 -20.51
N ASP A 255 19.18 1.67 -19.37
CA ASP A 255 20.61 1.34 -19.25
C ASP A 255 21.03 1.16 -17.77
N SER A 256 22.29 0.79 -17.57
CA SER A 256 22.98 0.93 -16.28
C SER A 256 23.56 2.33 -16.13
N TYR A 257 23.39 2.93 -14.96
CA TYR A 257 23.82 4.30 -14.69
C TYR A 257 24.53 4.44 -13.35
N THR A 258 25.49 5.37 -13.32
CA THR A 258 25.96 6.01 -12.10
C THR A 258 25.23 7.34 -11.92
N VAL A 259 24.32 7.39 -10.95
CA VAL A 259 23.60 8.60 -10.53
C VAL A 259 24.53 9.46 -9.69
N ARG A 260 24.59 10.77 -9.97
CA ARG A 260 25.36 11.77 -9.21
C ARG A 260 24.54 13.05 -8.97
N PRO A 261 24.93 13.90 -8.00
CA PRO A 261 24.34 15.22 -7.85
C PRO A 261 24.46 16.04 -9.13
N GLY A 262 23.39 16.72 -9.51
CA GLY A 262 23.36 17.61 -10.67
C GLY A 262 23.58 19.09 -10.33
N ASN A 263 23.39 19.44 -9.07
CA ASN A 263 23.65 20.75 -8.48
C ASN A 263 24.13 20.57 -7.03
N LYS A 264 24.39 21.70 -6.34
CA LYS A 264 24.90 21.71 -4.96
C LYS A 264 23.90 21.22 -3.89
N TYR A 265 22.64 20.99 -4.26
CA TYR A 265 21.59 20.64 -3.31
C TYR A 265 21.26 19.14 -3.36
N SER A 266 20.96 18.55 -2.20
CA SER A 266 20.52 17.16 -2.12
C SER A 266 19.15 16.95 -2.76
N ALA A 267 19.00 15.82 -3.46
CA ALA A 267 17.75 15.33 -4.00
C ALA A 267 17.34 14.02 -3.32
N ASN A 268 16.06 13.87 -2.98
CA ASN A 268 15.50 12.56 -2.71
C ASN A 268 15.27 11.86 -4.05
N PHE A 269 15.98 10.77 -4.29
CA PHE A 269 15.94 9.97 -5.50
C PHE A 269 15.27 8.63 -5.20
N ASN A 270 14.07 8.44 -5.74
CA ASN A 270 13.29 7.22 -5.60
C ASN A 270 13.08 6.58 -6.98
N VAL A 271 13.28 5.27 -7.06
CA VAL A 271 12.99 4.49 -8.28
C VAL A 271 12.01 3.38 -7.94
N GLN A 272 10.89 3.34 -8.66
CA GLN A 272 9.94 2.24 -8.64
C GLN A 272 10.02 1.43 -9.93
N SER A 273 9.90 0.12 -9.83
CA SER A 273 9.75 -0.75 -11.01
C SER A 273 8.39 -0.51 -11.68
N SER A 274 8.23 -1.01 -12.91
CA SER A 274 6.92 -0.99 -13.61
C SER A 274 5.80 -1.72 -12.86
N LYS A 275 6.14 -2.54 -11.86
CA LYS A 275 5.19 -3.21 -10.97
C LYS A 275 4.85 -2.43 -9.71
N GLY A 276 5.52 -1.30 -9.46
CA GLY A 276 5.38 -0.49 -8.24
C GLY A 276 6.37 -0.86 -7.13
N GLU A 277 7.24 -1.84 -7.34
CA GLU A 277 8.21 -2.28 -6.35
C GLU A 277 9.32 -1.23 -6.20
N SER A 278 9.67 -0.87 -4.96
CA SER A 278 10.78 0.05 -4.71
C SER A 278 12.11 -0.59 -5.09
N LYS A 279 12.87 0.08 -5.96
CA LYS A 279 14.23 -0.31 -6.37
C LYS A 279 15.32 0.49 -5.67
N ALA A 280 15.06 1.77 -5.39
CA ALA A 280 15.99 2.64 -4.69
C ALA A 280 15.22 3.75 -3.96
N ILE A 281 15.69 4.10 -2.76
CA ILE A 281 15.24 5.27 -2.00
C ILE A 281 16.49 5.86 -1.36
N GLU A 282 17.04 6.90 -1.97
CA GLU A 282 18.33 7.45 -1.57
C GLU A 282 18.31 8.97 -1.58
N ILE A 283 19.16 9.58 -0.77
CA ILE A 283 19.44 11.02 -0.85
C ILE A 283 20.73 11.16 -1.66
N ILE A 284 20.69 11.89 -2.77
CA ILE A 284 21.84 12.13 -3.65
C ILE A 284 22.23 13.59 -3.54
N GLY A 285 23.45 13.89 -3.08
CA GLY A 285 23.89 15.27 -2.83
C GLY A 285 25.28 15.37 -2.21
N ASP A 286 25.81 16.59 -2.20
CA ASP A 286 27.09 16.93 -1.57
C ASP A 286 26.93 17.80 -0.31
N ASP A 287 25.76 18.40 -0.10
CA ASP A 287 25.44 19.35 0.99
C ASP A 287 24.89 18.68 2.27
N SER A 288 24.77 17.35 2.28
CA SER A 288 24.28 16.58 3.42
C SER A 288 25.26 15.45 3.76
N ALA A 289 25.63 15.34 5.03
CA ALA A 289 26.52 14.28 5.52
C ALA A 289 25.96 12.87 5.27
N ASN A 290 24.63 12.75 5.18
CA ASN A 290 23.94 11.48 4.95
C ASN A 290 23.62 11.22 3.47
N ALA A 291 23.99 12.14 2.57
CA ALA A 291 23.74 11.99 1.14
C ALA A 291 24.82 11.16 0.47
N LYS A 292 24.40 10.29 -0.46
CA LYS A 292 25.31 9.56 -1.35
C LYS A 292 25.81 10.49 -2.45
N LYS A 293 27.13 10.50 -2.64
CA LYS A 293 27.77 11.21 -3.76
C LYS A 293 27.57 10.49 -5.10
N SER A 294 27.31 9.19 -5.06
CA SER A 294 26.94 8.40 -6.22
C SER A 294 26.15 7.15 -5.87
N LEU A 295 25.34 6.68 -6.82
CA LEU A 295 24.60 5.42 -6.76
C LEU A 295 24.69 4.71 -8.12
N HIS A 296 25.08 3.45 -8.13
CA HIS A 296 24.92 2.60 -9.32
C HIS A 296 23.52 2.01 -9.35
N ILE A 297 22.85 2.07 -10.51
CA ILE A 297 21.50 1.56 -10.68
C ILE A 297 21.23 1.13 -12.13
N ASP A 298 20.57 -0.01 -12.29
CA ASP A 298 20.05 -0.46 -13.58
C ASP A 298 18.62 0.04 -13.77
N LEU A 299 18.38 0.83 -14.81
CA LEU A 299 17.07 1.38 -15.16
C LEU A 299 16.47 0.61 -16.34
N LYS A 300 15.33 -0.05 -16.10
CA LYS A 300 14.61 -0.83 -17.10
C LYS A 300 13.42 -0.05 -17.63
N LYS A 301 13.01 -0.33 -18.88
CA LYS A 301 11.83 0.29 -19.49
C LYS A 301 10.61 0.13 -18.58
N GLY A 302 9.91 1.23 -18.32
CA GLY A 302 8.73 1.29 -17.45
C GLY A 302 9.04 1.55 -15.98
N ASP A 303 10.31 1.57 -15.57
CA ASP A 303 10.68 2.10 -14.26
C ASP A 303 10.32 3.59 -14.18
N VAL A 304 9.92 4.03 -13.00
CA VAL A 304 9.56 5.42 -12.70
C VAL A 304 10.56 6.00 -11.72
N VAL A 305 11.18 7.12 -12.09
CA VAL A 305 12.15 7.85 -11.28
C VAL A 305 11.49 9.12 -10.74
N LEU A 306 11.45 9.25 -9.42
CA LEU A 306 10.98 10.43 -8.71
C LEU A 306 12.18 11.17 -8.09
N VAL A 307 12.33 12.44 -8.45
CA VAL A 307 13.33 13.36 -7.90
C VAL A 307 12.58 14.42 -7.09
N GLN A 308 12.84 14.51 -5.78
CA GLN A 308 12.20 15.51 -4.90
C GLN A 308 13.22 16.36 -4.16
N GLY A 309 12.75 17.50 -3.65
CA GLY A 309 13.56 18.55 -3.05
C GLY A 309 14.02 19.57 -4.07
N SER A 310 15.14 20.21 -3.75
CA SER A 310 15.76 21.26 -4.57
C SER A 310 16.95 20.74 -5.39
N GLY A 311 17.41 19.53 -5.06
CA GLY A 311 18.45 18.86 -5.79
C GLY A 311 18.02 18.42 -7.19
N THR A 312 19.00 18.29 -8.06
CA THR A 312 18.87 17.65 -9.38
C THR A 312 19.82 16.47 -9.44
N VAL A 313 19.61 15.53 -10.35
CA VAL A 313 20.50 14.38 -10.53
C VAL A 313 20.99 14.26 -11.96
N LYS A 314 22.19 13.70 -12.11
CA LYS A 314 22.82 13.38 -13.39
C LYS A 314 23.03 11.88 -13.50
N LEU A 315 22.66 11.32 -14.64
CA LEU A 315 22.85 9.92 -14.99
C LEU A 315 24.07 9.81 -15.91
N GLY A 316 25.19 9.33 -15.38
CA GLY A 316 26.39 8.99 -16.17
C GLY A 316 26.41 7.50 -16.48
N LYS A 317 26.96 7.12 -17.63
CA LYS A 317 27.31 5.72 -17.93
C LYS A 317 28.71 5.43 -17.41
#